data_AF-A0A5C3N524-F1
#
_entry.id   AF-A0A5C3N524-F1
#
_cell.length_a   1.000
_cell.length_b   1.000
_cell.length_c   1.000
_cell.angle_alpha   90.00
_cell.angle_beta   90.00
_cell.angle_gamma   90.00
#
_symmetry.space_group_name_H-M   'P 1'
#
loop_
_entity.id
_entity.type
_entity.pdbx_description
1 polymer ?
#
loop_
_entity_poly.entity_id
_entity_poly.type
_entity_poly.pdbx_seq_one_letter_code
_entity_poly.pdbx_strand_id
1 'polypeptide(L)'
;MDMEGMGSIFSGLPYFNPLMMVNRSGTCATTKLMQCTSFGVYMLDVSPKFDQDPEGLPDLTKEDFLARKQVVEEVAQWVETHKNKEPQAVVKNEWVPILYQYEIVKGSAKRNRDWGHLIFTDLTLTRYLLVMCFGDRACDCGNAFHHDYDAIVKWQADRFMSLLKYIHHADESPKPLWVRATYTTSSNRWLDPDFLNSLDIPKAATKTTPPIFHVTSDNFVPSLLSSEIEKIDNLRSQSSKPRPPSSVMNAVLGSKQDRPDAKNYTVMNEKNARQCSYCEKLGEHDMPMCGRCKLVRYCSAECQRKAWPAHKVFCKKAKGSTK
;
A
#
# COMPACT_ATOMS: atom_id res chain seq x y z
N MET A 1 13.21 7.72 -23.42
CA MET A 1 13.26 6.44 -24.15
C MET A 1 11.95 5.73 -23.84
N ASP A 2 11.04 5.64 -24.80
CA ASP A 2 9.63 5.32 -24.54
C ASP A 2 9.40 3.91 -23.99
N MET A 3 8.52 3.81 -22.97
CA MET A 3 8.11 2.56 -22.32
C MET A 3 7.50 1.55 -23.30
N GLU A 4 6.91 2.00 -24.41
CA GLU A 4 6.29 1.14 -25.42
C GLU A 4 7.32 0.30 -26.19
N GLY A 5 8.54 0.82 -26.38
CA GLY A 5 9.61 0.11 -27.10
C GLY A 5 10.21 -1.05 -26.31
N MET A 6 10.35 -0.89 -24.99
CA MET A 6 10.96 -1.92 -24.14
C MET A 6 10.05 -3.13 -23.92
N GLY A 7 8.73 -2.93 -23.81
CA GLY A 7 7.77 -4.01 -23.60
C GLY A 7 7.69 -5.00 -24.78
N SER A 8 7.90 -4.51 -26.01
CA SER A 8 7.94 -5.34 -27.22
C SER A 8 9.23 -6.16 -27.30
N ILE A 9 10.39 -5.54 -27.02
CA ILE A 9 11.72 -6.16 -27.13
C ILE A 9 11.89 -7.34 -26.17
N PHE A 10 11.34 -7.24 -24.96
CA PHE A 10 11.51 -8.28 -23.94
C PHE A 10 10.38 -9.32 -23.91
N SER A 11 9.31 -9.14 -24.68
CA SER A 11 8.18 -10.09 -24.75
C SER A 11 8.56 -11.48 -25.29
N GLY A 12 9.70 -11.59 -25.98
CA GLY A 12 10.27 -12.83 -26.50
C GLY A 12 11.31 -13.51 -25.61
N LEU A 13 11.69 -12.90 -24.47
CA LEU A 13 12.67 -13.51 -23.56
C LEU A 13 11.98 -14.48 -22.60
N PRO A 14 12.49 -15.72 -22.43
CA PRO A 14 11.88 -16.75 -21.58
C PRO A 14 11.79 -16.40 -20.08
N TYR A 15 12.31 -15.24 -19.66
CA TYR A 15 12.40 -14.79 -18.28
C TYR A 15 11.68 -13.46 -17.99
N PHE A 16 10.91 -12.89 -18.94
CA PHE A 16 10.22 -11.63 -18.68
C PHE A 16 9.13 -11.79 -17.62
N ASN A 17 9.37 -11.21 -16.43
CA ASN A 17 8.42 -11.11 -15.34
C ASN A 17 8.05 -9.62 -15.17
N PRO A 18 6.77 -9.23 -15.31
CA PRO A 18 6.35 -7.84 -15.07
C PRO A 18 6.65 -7.32 -13.66
N LEU A 19 6.85 -8.21 -12.68
CA LEU A 19 7.38 -7.84 -11.37
C LEU A 19 8.82 -7.29 -11.43
N MET A 20 9.56 -7.49 -12.54
CA MET A 20 10.90 -6.95 -12.77
C MET A 20 10.91 -5.51 -13.30
N MET A 21 9.74 -4.95 -13.63
CA MET A 21 9.63 -3.51 -13.88
C MET A 21 9.29 -2.80 -12.58
N VAL A 22 10.27 -2.09 -12.02
CA VAL A 22 10.07 -1.25 -10.85
C VAL A 22 9.27 -0.02 -11.26
N ASN A 23 7.98 0.00 -10.90
CA ASN A 23 7.16 1.20 -11.01
C ASN A 23 7.07 1.87 -9.64
N ARG A 24 7.83 2.95 -9.45
CA ARG A 24 7.82 3.71 -8.19
C ARG A 24 6.45 4.34 -7.91
N SER A 25 5.71 4.70 -8.94
CA SER A 25 4.33 5.20 -8.88
C SER A 25 3.26 4.10 -8.76
N GLY A 26 3.66 2.83 -8.67
CA GLY A 26 2.73 1.72 -8.53
C GLY A 26 2.06 1.72 -7.15
N THR A 27 0.73 1.64 -7.13
CA THR A 27 -0.09 1.71 -5.90
C THR A 27 -0.45 0.34 -5.30
N CYS A 28 0.07 -0.76 -5.82
CA CYS A 28 -0.22 -2.11 -5.35
C CYS A 28 0.77 -2.53 -4.25
N ALA A 29 0.33 -2.55 -2.99
CA ALA A 29 1.18 -2.92 -1.86
C ALA A 29 1.76 -4.33 -1.99
N THR A 30 0.97 -5.29 -2.46
CA THR A 30 1.43 -6.67 -2.71
C THR A 30 2.61 -6.69 -3.70
N THR A 31 2.51 -5.95 -4.81
CA THR A 31 3.59 -5.87 -5.80
C THR A 31 4.85 -5.25 -5.19
N LYS A 32 4.69 -4.14 -4.45
CA LYS A 32 5.81 -3.42 -3.84
C LYS A 32 6.57 -4.25 -2.82
N LEU A 33 5.88 -4.99 -1.95
CA LEU A 33 6.50 -5.87 -0.97
C LEU A 33 7.24 -7.05 -1.63
N MET A 34 6.64 -7.64 -2.67
CA MET A 34 7.32 -8.67 -3.48
C MET A 34 8.56 -8.12 -4.20
N GLN A 35 8.53 -6.87 -4.64
CA GLN A 35 9.69 -6.22 -5.26
C GLN A 35 10.78 -5.88 -4.25
N CYS A 36 10.42 -5.43 -3.04
CA CYS A 36 11.39 -5.17 -1.98
C CYS A 36 12.18 -6.43 -1.61
N THR A 37 11.50 -7.58 -1.52
CA THR A 37 12.18 -8.87 -1.29
C THR A 37 13.04 -9.33 -2.46
N SER A 38 12.80 -8.84 -3.68
CA SER A 38 13.52 -9.27 -4.89
C SER A 38 14.68 -8.34 -5.26
N PHE A 39 14.54 -7.03 -5.07
CA PHE A 39 15.50 -6.00 -5.53
C PHE A 39 16.12 -5.17 -4.41
N GLY A 40 15.68 -5.37 -3.17
CA GLY A 40 16.06 -4.52 -2.05
C GLY A 40 15.23 -3.24 -1.95
N VAL A 41 15.20 -2.66 -0.75
CA VAL A 41 14.26 -1.59 -0.37
C VAL A 41 14.48 -0.30 -1.15
N TYR A 42 15.73 0.14 -1.34
CA TYR A 42 16.06 1.40 -2.01
C TYR A 42 15.58 1.50 -3.45
N MET A 43 15.48 0.37 -4.15
CA MET A 43 14.98 0.38 -5.53
C MET A 43 13.53 0.88 -5.58
N LEU A 44 12.78 0.70 -4.49
CA LEU A 44 11.38 1.04 -4.35
C LEU A 44 11.14 2.37 -3.62
N ASP A 45 12.20 3.09 -3.27
CA ASP A 45 12.10 4.40 -2.61
C ASP A 45 11.25 5.36 -3.44
N VAL A 46 10.18 5.85 -2.82
CA VAL A 46 9.24 6.81 -3.43
C VAL A 46 9.54 8.26 -3.06
N SER A 47 10.57 8.53 -2.24
CA SER A 47 10.98 9.89 -1.88
C SER A 47 11.18 10.82 -3.10
N PRO A 48 11.75 10.38 -4.26
CA PRO A 48 11.93 11.28 -5.40
C PRO A 48 10.63 11.73 -6.07
N LYS A 49 9.48 11.13 -5.72
CA LYS A 49 8.18 11.66 -6.15
C LYS A 49 7.93 13.06 -5.58
N PHE A 50 8.42 13.30 -4.37
CA PHE A 50 8.13 14.53 -3.63
C PHE A 50 9.08 15.69 -3.95
N ASP A 51 10.05 15.46 -4.84
CA ASP A 51 10.88 16.51 -5.45
C ASP A 51 10.20 17.17 -6.66
N GLN A 52 9.10 16.58 -7.15
CA GLN A 52 8.36 17.09 -8.31
C GLN A 52 7.48 18.28 -7.94
N ASP A 53 7.12 19.07 -8.96
CA ASP A 53 6.09 20.09 -8.81
C ASP A 53 4.73 19.42 -8.50
N PRO A 54 4.05 19.80 -7.40
CA PRO A 54 2.72 19.28 -7.11
C PRO A 54 1.67 19.64 -8.18
N GLU A 55 1.92 20.65 -9.03
CA GLU A 55 0.99 21.04 -10.09
C GLU A 55 1.02 20.05 -11.25
N GLY A 56 -0.15 19.51 -11.60
CA GLY A 56 -0.31 18.62 -12.75
C GLY A 56 -0.06 17.13 -12.49
N LEU A 57 0.15 16.71 -11.23
CA LEU A 57 0.21 15.29 -10.90
C LEU A 57 -1.16 14.62 -11.05
N PRO A 58 -1.29 13.53 -11.83
CA PRO A 58 -2.58 12.91 -12.09
C PRO A 58 -3.09 12.03 -10.94
N ASP A 59 -2.22 11.68 -9.99
CA ASP A 59 -2.50 10.68 -8.95
C ASP A 59 -2.79 11.27 -7.57
N LEU A 60 -2.30 12.48 -7.26
CA LEU A 60 -2.53 13.17 -5.98
C LEU A 60 -3.03 14.60 -6.21
N THR A 61 -3.92 15.06 -5.33
CA THR A 61 -4.21 16.51 -5.26
C THR A 61 -3.02 17.25 -4.66
N LYS A 62 -2.90 18.56 -4.91
CA LYS A 62 -1.84 19.41 -4.33
C LYS A 62 -1.78 19.33 -2.80
N GLU A 63 -2.95 19.35 -2.15
CA GLU A 63 -3.07 19.23 -0.70
C GLU A 63 -2.54 17.88 -0.20
N ASP A 64 -2.99 16.81 -0.85
CA ASP A 64 -2.60 15.43 -0.59
C ASP A 64 -1.10 15.16 -0.82
N PHE A 65 -0.53 15.80 -1.83
CA PHE A 65 0.90 15.74 -2.12
C PHE A 65 1.71 16.42 -1.02
N LEU A 66 1.35 17.65 -0.65
CA LEU A 66 2.06 18.42 0.37
C LEU A 66 1.99 17.76 1.75
N ALA A 67 0.82 17.23 2.13
CA ALA A 67 0.66 16.52 3.40
C ALA A 67 1.56 15.28 3.49
N ARG A 68 1.67 14.52 2.39
CA ARG A 68 2.55 13.34 2.34
C ARG A 68 4.03 13.71 2.24
N LYS A 69 4.37 14.75 1.48
CA LYS A 69 5.74 15.29 1.38
C LYS A 69 6.28 15.65 2.75
N GLN A 70 5.49 16.36 3.55
CA GLN A 70 5.87 16.74 4.90
C GLN A 70 6.23 15.52 5.77
N VAL A 71 5.41 14.47 5.77
CA VAL A 71 5.70 13.24 6.53
C VAL A 71 6.98 12.56 6.04
N VAL A 72 7.21 12.52 4.72
CA VAL A 72 8.46 11.96 4.14
C VAL A 72 9.68 12.76 4.59
N GLU A 73 9.59 14.10 4.58
CA GLU A 73 10.67 14.98 5.03
C GLU A 73 10.95 14.84 6.54
N GLU A 74 9.92 14.72 7.39
CA GLU A 74 10.07 14.50 8.83
C GLU A 74 10.77 13.17 9.12
N VAL A 75 10.38 12.08 8.44
CA VAL A 75 11.04 10.78 8.59
C VAL A 75 12.48 10.82 8.06
N ALA A 76 12.74 11.51 6.94
CA ALA A 76 14.09 11.68 6.41
C ALA A 76 14.98 12.47 7.38
N GLN A 77 14.45 13.52 8.01
CA GLN A 77 15.16 14.28 9.05
C GLN A 77 15.45 13.41 10.28
N TRP A 78 14.51 12.54 10.68
CA TRP A 78 14.78 11.57 11.73
C TRP A 78 15.93 10.63 11.35
N VAL A 79 15.94 10.07 10.14
CA VAL A 79 17.01 9.19 9.65
C VAL A 79 18.37 9.91 9.71
N GLU A 80 18.47 11.12 9.19
CA GLU A 80 19.72 11.88 9.18
C GLU A 80 20.22 12.18 10.59
N THR A 81 19.32 12.59 11.50
CA THR A 81 19.67 12.90 12.89
C THR A 81 20.01 11.65 13.73
N HIS A 82 19.70 10.45 13.25
CA HIS A 82 19.95 9.19 13.95
C HIS A 82 20.99 8.29 13.28
N LYS A 83 21.47 8.63 12.08
CA LYS A 83 22.39 7.82 11.26
C LYS A 83 23.60 7.23 12.02
N ASN A 84 24.16 7.97 12.96
CA ASN A 84 25.34 7.57 13.75
C ASN A 84 25.04 7.34 15.24
N LYS A 85 23.77 7.31 15.66
CA LYS A 85 23.39 7.11 17.05
C LYS A 85 23.37 5.63 17.43
N GLU A 86 23.90 5.32 18.60
CA GLU A 86 23.89 3.99 19.20
C GLU A 86 23.11 3.99 20.53
N PRO A 87 22.35 2.92 20.87
CA PRO A 87 22.12 1.75 20.02
C PRO A 87 21.23 2.09 18.81
N GLN A 88 21.46 1.41 17.68
CA GLN A 88 20.57 1.52 16.52
C GLN A 88 19.16 1.01 16.85
N ALA A 89 18.15 1.82 16.57
CA ALA A 89 16.73 1.49 16.75
C ALA A 89 16.23 0.51 15.67
N VAL A 90 16.71 0.68 14.43
CA VAL A 90 16.57 -0.26 13.31
C VAL A 90 17.90 -0.36 12.57
N VAL A 91 18.07 -1.33 11.67
CA VAL A 91 19.33 -1.49 10.91
C VAL A 91 19.68 -0.18 10.21
N LYS A 92 20.85 0.39 10.55
CA LYS A 92 21.35 1.70 10.08
C LYS A 92 20.48 2.91 10.44
N ASN A 93 19.54 2.77 11.38
CA ASN A 93 18.55 3.81 11.73
C ASN A 93 17.83 4.36 10.50
N GLU A 94 17.43 3.45 9.60
CA GLU A 94 16.95 3.83 8.28
C GLU A 94 15.50 3.41 8.03
N TRP A 95 14.71 4.37 7.56
CA TRP A 95 13.34 4.20 7.12
C TRP A 95 13.22 4.63 5.67
N VAL A 96 12.72 3.75 4.82
CA VAL A 96 12.55 4.04 3.38
C VAL A 96 11.06 4.06 3.05
N PRO A 97 10.51 5.15 2.49
CA PRO A 97 9.14 5.18 2.02
C PRO A 97 9.01 4.31 0.76
N ILE A 98 8.14 3.31 0.78
CA ILE A 98 7.94 2.37 -0.34
C ILE A 98 6.58 2.54 -1.03
N LEU A 99 5.64 3.21 -0.37
CA LEU A 99 4.29 3.52 -0.84
C LEU A 99 3.90 4.92 -0.38
N TYR A 100 3.19 5.66 -1.24
CA TYR A 100 2.63 6.99 -0.92
C TYR A 100 1.12 7.06 -1.08
N GLN A 101 0.54 6.14 -1.84
CA GLN A 101 -0.89 5.89 -1.89
C GLN A 101 -1.05 4.46 -2.37
N TYR A 102 -1.79 3.64 -1.62
CA TYR A 102 -1.80 2.22 -1.88
C TYR A 102 -3.15 1.56 -1.67
N GLU A 103 -3.37 0.53 -2.46
CA GLU A 103 -4.34 -0.51 -2.21
C GLU A 103 -3.61 -1.82 -1.95
N ILE A 104 -4.23 -2.71 -1.17
CA ILE A 104 -3.63 -4.01 -0.81
C ILE A 104 -3.23 -4.78 -2.07
N VAL A 105 -4.13 -4.84 -3.05
CA VAL A 105 -3.89 -5.46 -4.36
C VAL A 105 -4.69 -4.73 -5.43
N LYS A 106 -4.16 -4.64 -6.66
CA LYS A 106 -4.74 -3.81 -7.71
C LYS A 106 -6.27 -4.00 -7.90
N GLY A 107 -7.00 -2.90 -7.85
CA GLY A 107 -8.45 -2.83 -7.92
C GLY A 107 -9.21 -3.34 -6.68
N SER A 108 -8.57 -3.45 -5.51
CA SER A 108 -9.22 -3.77 -4.24
C SER A 108 -9.84 -2.54 -3.57
N ALA A 109 -9.22 -1.36 -3.70
CA ALA A 109 -9.68 -0.15 -3.01
C ALA A 109 -10.83 0.52 -3.75
N LYS A 110 -12.06 0.42 -3.25
CA LYS A 110 -13.28 0.93 -3.92
C LYS A 110 -13.64 2.35 -3.53
N ARG A 111 -13.36 2.70 -2.28
CA ARG A 111 -13.64 4.00 -1.69
C ARG A 111 -12.37 4.63 -1.14
N ASN A 112 -12.40 5.93 -0.84
CA ASN A 112 -11.28 6.66 -0.26
C ASN A 112 -10.74 5.97 1.01
N ARG A 113 -11.62 5.46 1.88
CA ARG A 113 -11.21 4.66 3.06
C ARG A 113 -10.44 3.40 2.78
N ASP A 114 -10.57 2.83 1.58
CA ASP A 114 -9.88 1.60 1.25
C ASP A 114 -8.41 1.83 0.85
N TRP A 115 -8.02 3.08 0.58
CA TRP A 115 -6.65 3.47 0.26
C TRP A 115 -5.87 3.78 1.53
N GLY A 116 -4.68 3.20 1.65
CA GLY A 116 -3.68 3.65 2.60
C GLY A 116 -2.78 4.71 1.97
N HIS A 117 -2.09 5.51 2.79
CA HIS A 117 -1.27 6.61 2.30
C HIS A 117 0.20 6.21 2.29
N LEU A 118 0.95 6.48 3.35
CA LEU A 118 2.38 6.23 3.40
C LEU A 118 2.70 4.91 4.10
N ILE A 119 3.62 4.15 3.51
CA ILE A 119 4.31 3.05 4.19
C ILE A 119 5.81 3.28 4.09
N PHE A 120 6.47 3.28 5.24
CA PHE A 120 7.90 3.15 5.37
C PHE A 120 8.24 1.74 5.85
N THR A 121 9.41 1.25 5.49
CA THR A 121 9.94 -0.01 5.99
C THR A 121 11.39 0.14 6.39
N ASP A 122 11.82 -0.69 7.34
CA ASP A 122 13.23 -0.83 7.66
C ASP A 122 13.94 -1.66 6.58
N LEU A 123 15.28 -1.65 6.59
CA LEU A 123 16.06 -2.39 5.59
C LEU A 123 15.89 -3.91 5.66
N THR A 124 15.27 -4.43 6.73
CA THR A 124 15.06 -5.86 6.93
C THR A 124 13.67 -6.35 6.55
N LEU A 125 12.75 -5.44 6.19
CA LEU A 125 11.34 -5.76 5.91
C LEU A 125 10.63 -6.44 7.10
N THR A 126 11.07 -6.13 8.33
CA THR A 126 10.46 -6.68 9.55
C THR A 126 9.61 -5.64 10.27
N ARG A 127 9.84 -4.34 10.00
CA ARG A 127 9.13 -3.24 10.67
C ARG A 127 8.60 -2.27 9.64
N TYR A 128 7.42 -1.72 9.95
CA TYR A 128 6.71 -0.83 9.03
C TYR A 128 6.09 0.34 9.77
N LEU A 129 6.29 1.55 9.25
CA LEU A 129 5.55 2.73 9.69
C LEU A 129 4.43 3.01 8.67
N LEU A 130 3.21 3.19 9.16
CA LEU A 130 2.04 3.56 8.37
C LEU A 130 1.57 4.93 8.82
N VAL A 131 1.52 5.89 7.89
CA VAL A 131 1.00 7.22 8.20
C VAL A 131 -0.12 7.55 7.24
N MET A 132 -1.31 7.79 7.79
CA MET A 132 -2.43 8.39 7.05
C MET A 132 -2.37 9.92 7.17
N CYS A 133 -2.86 10.63 6.17
CA CYS A 133 -2.87 12.09 6.14
C CYS A 133 -4.29 12.53 5.84
N PHE A 134 -4.97 13.18 6.79
CA PHE A 134 -6.35 13.62 6.63
C PHE A 134 -6.41 15.13 6.42
N GLY A 135 -7.17 15.56 5.41
CA GLY A 135 -7.37 16.98 5.08
C GLY A 135 -8.73 17.52 5.54
N ASP A 136 -8.92 18.83 5.42
CA ASP A 136 -10.07 19.58 5.99
C ASP A 136 -11.39 19.43 5.23
N ARG A 137 -11.46 18.57 4.21
CA ARG A 137 -12.64 18.48 3.35
C ARG A 137 -13.82 17.86 4.10
N ALA A 138 -14.63 18.76 4.66
CA ALA A 138 -15.93 18.64 5.33
C ALA A 138 -15.93 18.21 6.82
N CYS A 139 -15.53 19.12 7.71
CA CYS A 139 -16.25 19.31 8.99
C CYS A 139 -16.63 20.77 9.17
N ASP A 140 -17.93 21.02 9.14
CA ASP A 140 -18.54 22.31 9.52
C ASP A 140 -18.89 22.35 11.02
N CYS A 141 -18.31 21.45 11.81
CA CYS A 141 -18.74 21.13 13.17
C CYS A 141 -17.90 21.77 14.27
N GLY A 142 -16.83 22.50 13.93
CA GLY A 142 -15.91 23.11 14.91
C GLY A 142 -15.10 22.13 15.77
N ASN A 143 -15.37 20.81 15.67
CA ASN A 143 -14.55 19.74 16.23
C ASN A 143 -14.92 18.39 15.57
N ALA A 144 -14.17 17.96 14.53
CA ALA A 144 -14.43 16.69 13.85
C ALA A 144 -13.46 15.58 14.23
N PHE A 145 -13.97 14.70 15.09
CA PHE A 145 -13.85 13.25 14.93
C PHE A 145 -12.44 12.68 14.71
N HIS A 146 -11.61 12.76 15.74
CA HIS A 146 -10.45 11.87 15.87
C HIS A 146 -10.84 10.37 15.78
N HIS A 147 -12.04 9.96 16.20
CA HIS A 147 -12.44 8.54 16.23
C HIS A 147 -12.59 7.85 14.87
N ASP A 148 -13.07 8.54 13.83
CA ASP A 148 -13.16 7.95 12.48
C ASP A 148 -11.75 7.70 11.93
N TYR A 149 -10.81 8.63 12.18
CA TYR A 149 -9.41 8.49 11.83
C TYR A 149 -8.75 7.32 12.56
N ASP A 150 -8.95 7.23 13.88
CA ASP A 150 -8.45 6.13 14.70
C ASP A 150 -8.90 4.77 14.14
N ALA A 151 -10.20 4.63 13.87
CA ALA A 151 -10.78 3.39 13.35
C ALA A 151 -10.23 3.05 11.95
N ILE A 152 -10.11 4.04 11.05
CA ILE A 152 -9.58 3.84 9.70
C ILE A 152 -8.10 3.47 9.74
N VAL A 153 -7.31 4.17 10.55
CA VAL A 153 -5.85 3.97 10.65
C VAL A 153 -5.54 2.61 11.28
N LYS A 154 -6.23 2.24 12.37
CA LYS A 154 -6.10 0.90 12.96
C LYS A 154 -6.50 -0.18 11.95
N TRP A 155 -7.59 0.00 11.23
CA TRP A 155 -8.03 -0.93 10.19
C TRP A 155 -7.02 -1.05 9.03
N GLN A 156 -6.41 0.05 8.59
CA GLN A 156 -5.35 0.02 7.58
C GLN A 156 -4.11 -0.72 8.09
N ALA A 157 -3.73 -0.54 9.36
CA ALA A 157 -2.63 -1.27 10.00
C ALA A 157 -2.92 -2.78 10.08
N ASP A 158 -4.13 -3.17 10.50
CA ASP A 158 -4.60 -4.56 10.53
C ASP A 158 -4.60 -5.21 9.14
N ARG A 159 -5.02 -4.46 8.12
CA ARG A 159 -5.01 -4.91 6.72
C ARG A 159 -3.62 -5.10 6.18
N PHE A 160 -2.73 -4.17 6.46
CA PHE A 160 -1.35 -4.28 6.05
C PHE A 160 -0.66 -5.45 6.77
N MET A 161 -0.90 -5.65 8.07
CA MET A 161 -0.40 -6.81 8.79
C MET A 161 -0.99 -8.14 8.26
N SER A 162 -2.28 -8.17 7.92
CA SER A 162 -2.90 -9.32 7.27
C SER A 162 -2.23 -9.66 5.93
N LEU A 163 -1.90 -8.64 5.12
CA LEU A 163 -1.15 -8.82 3.88
C LEU A 163 0.26 -9.37 4.15
N LEU A 164 1.00 -8.75 5.08
CA LEU A 164 2.34 -9.16 5.47
C LEU A 164 2.38 -10.62 5.91
N LYS A 165 1.46 -11.01 6.82
CA LYS A 165 1.31 -12.39 7.28
C LYS A 165 1.01 -13.36 6.13
N TYR A 166 0.22 -12.94 5.14
CA TYR A 166 -0.11 -13.79 3.99
C TYR A 166 1.05 -13.99 3.01
N ILE A 167 1.79 -12.92 2.70
CA ILE A 167 2.86 -12.96 1.69
C ILE A 167 4.21 -13.42 2.26
N HIS A 168 4.45 -13.23 3.55
CA HIS A 168 5.65 -13.62 4.28
C HIS A 168 5.40 -14.77 5.28
N HIS A 169 4.48 -15.68 4.95
CA HIS A 169 4.10 -16.80 5.83
C HIS A 169 5.12 -17.94 5.92
N ALA A 170 6.04 -18.04 4.96
CA ALA A 170 7.04 -19.09 4.95
C ALA A 170 8.05 -18.85 6.08
N ASP A 171 8.72 -19.90 6.55
CA ASP A 171 9.76 -19.76 7.57
C ASP A 171 11.03 -19.02 7.10
N GLU A 172 11.05 -18.60 5.84
CA GLU A 172 12.08 -17.75 5.25
C GLU A 172 11.91 -16.27 5.62
N SER A 173 13.04 -15.57 5.73
CA SER A 173 13.11 -14.12 5.86
C SER A 173 12.46 -13.40 4.65
N PRO A 174 11.78 -12.25 4.84
CA PRO A 174 11.61 -11.52 6.11
C PRO A 174 10.43 -12.04 6.95
N LYS A 175 10.53 -11.89 8.28
CA LYS A 175 9.43 -12.17 9.23
C LYS A 175 8.91 -10.84 9.82
N PRO A 176 7.81 -10.29 9.29
CA PRO A 176 7.24 -9.04 9.79
C PRO A 176 6.89 -9.12 11.27
N LEU A 177 7.44 -8.20 12.07
CA LEU A 177 7.23 -8.10 13.51
C LEU A 177 6.01 -7.24 13.81
N TRP A 178 5.98 -6.03 13.23
CA TRP A 178 4.91 -5.08 13.51
C TRP A 178 4.70 -4.05 12.41
N VAL A 179 3.48 -3.50 12.41
CA VAL A 179 3.08 -2.28 11.71
C VAL A 179 2.71 -1.25 12.77
N ARG A 180 3.43 -0.13 12.78
CA ARG A 180 3.15 1.00 13.65
C ARG A 180 2.43 2.06 12.84
N ALA A 181 1.25 2.46 13.28
CA ALA A 181 0.40 3.35 12.52
C ALA A 181 0.01 4.60 13.31
N THR A 182 -0.02 5.74 12.63
CA THR A 182 -0.56 7.01 13.14
C THR A 182 -1.15 7.81 11.97
N TYR A 183 -1.57 9.03 12.23
CA TYR A 183 -2.02 9.95 11.20
C TYR A 183 -1.60 11.38 11.49
N THR A 184 -1.64 12.21 10.44
CA THR A 184 -1.58 13.66 10.52
C THR A 184 -2.91 14.26 10.07
N THR A 185 -3.21 15.47 10.52
CA THR A 185 -4.37 16.26 10.09
C THR A 185 -3.89 17.64 9.61
N SER A 186 -4.76 18.40 8.93
CA SER A 186 -4.43 19.80 8.61
C SER A 186 -4.10 20.66 9.84
N SER A 187 -4.72 20.37 10.99
CA SER A 187 -4.51 21.06 12.27
C SER A 187 -3.32 20.54 13.06
N ASN A 188 -2.91 19.28 12.84
CA ASN A 188 -1.72 18.68 13.42
C ASN A 188 -0.93 17.93 12.34
N ARG A 189 0.00 18.64 11.70
CA ARG A 189 0.70 18.14 10.53
C ARG A 189 1.95 17.32 10.85
N TRP A 190 2.38 17.29 12.10
CA TRP A 190 3.66 16.69 12.51
C TRP A 190 3.47 15.30 13.12
N LEU A 191 4.48 14.47 12.98
CA LEU A 191 4.54 13.18 13.67
C LEU A 191 4.92 13.38 15.14
N ASP A 192 4.20 12.68 16.02
CA ASP A 192 4.60 12.57 17.41
C ASP A 192 6.01 11.94 17.49
N PRO A 193 6.99 12.54 18.21
CA PRO A 193 8.33 11.99 18.33
C PRO A 193 8.36 10.54 18.85
N ASP A 194 7.39 10.12 19.68
CA ASP A 194 7.31 8.74 20.16
C ASP A 194 7.04 7.75 19.04
N PHE A 195 6.42 8.19 17.94
CA PHE A 195 6.15 7.35 16.77
C PHE A 195 7.43 6.83 16.13
N LEU A 196 8.48 7.67 16.04
CA LEU A 196 9.76 7.31 15.43
C LEU A 196 10.79 6.79 16.44
N ASN A 197 10.78 7.29 17.67
CA ASN A 197 11.81 6.97 18.66
C ASN A 197 11.50 5.72 19.51
N SER A 198 10.24 5.50 19.86
CA SER A 198 9.87 4.51 20.89
C SER A 198 9.47 3.17 20.27
N LEU A 199 10.36 2.50 19.53
CA LEU A 199 10.02 1.36 18.65
C LEU A 199 9.55 0.07 19.33
N ASP A 200 9.65 -0.01 20.66
CA ASP A 200 9.06 -1.09 21.45
C ASP A 200 7.52 -0.98 21.50
N ILE A 201 6.86 -2.04 21.97
CA ILE A 201 5.41 -2.03 22.22
C ILE A 201 5.09 -0.82 23.11
N PRO A 202 4.16 0.07 22.71
CA PRO A 202 3.80 1.24 23.52
C PRO A 202 3.44 0.80 24.93
N LYS A 203 4.08 1.40 25.95
CA LYS A 203 3.70 1.14 27.34
C LYS A 203 2.25 1.60 27.49
N ALA A 204 1.41 0.83 28.18
CA ALA A 204 -0.04 1.10 28.31
C ALA A 204 -0.42 2.49 28.85
N ALA A 205 0.55 3.28 29.33
CA ALA A 205 0.38 4.63 29.86
C ALA A 205 0.69 5.78 28.88
N THR A 206 1.30 5.55 27.70
CA THR A 206 1.56 6.62 26.73
C THR A 206 0.27 7.01 25.99
N LYS A 207 -0.27 8.18 26.29
CA LYS A 207 -1.37 8.81 25.55
C LYS A 207 -0.78 9.80 24.55
N THR A 208 -0.68 9.42 23.29
CA THR A 208 -0.30 10.32 22.19
C THR A 208 -1.54 10.81 21.48
N THR A 209 -1.46 12.01 20.88
CA THR A 209 -2.54 12.57 20.05
C THR A 209 -1.93 13.12 18.76
N PRO A 210 -2.16 12.48 17.60
CA PRO A 210 -2.92 11.24 17.37
C PRO A 210 -2.40 9.98 18.06
N PRO A 211 -3.25 8.96 18.29
CA PRO A 211 -2.83 7.71 18.88
C PRO A 211 -1.86 6.94 17.98
N ILE A 212 -0.89 6.28 18.61
CA ILE A 212 0.01 5.35 17.95
C ILE A 212 -0.52 3.92 18.09
N PHE A 213 -0.92 3.32 16.98
CA PHE A 213 -1.32 1.91 16.93
C PHE A 213 -0.11 1.02 16.69
N HIS A 214 0.03 -0.06 17.44
CA HIS A 214 1.11 -1.04 17.25
C HIS A 214 0.51 -2.43 17.01
N VAL A 215 0.53 -2.85 15.75
CA VAL A 215 -0.11 -4.08 15.27
C VAL A 215 0.97 -5.13 14.99
N THR A 216 0.88 -6.30 15.61
CA THR A 216 1.81 -7.44 15.47
C THR A 216 1.11 -8.61 14.79
N SER A 217 1.87 -9.67 14.45
CA SER A 217 1.30 -10.93 13.93
C SER A 217 0.33 -11.64 14.87
N ASP A 218 0.30 -11.24 16.15
CA ASP A 218 -0.44 -11.90 17.23
C ASP A 218 -1.65 -11.09 17.70
N ASN A 219 -1.70 -9.78 17.42
CA ASN A 219 -2.78 -8.89 17.87
C ASN A 219 -3.62 -8.26 16.74
N PHE A 220 -3.24 -8.48 15.48
CA PHE A 220 -3.95 -7.89 14.35
C PHE A 220 -5.35 -8.49 14.19
N VAL A 221 -6.26 -7.70 13.63
CA VAL A 221 -7.59 -8.16 13.22
C VAL A 221 -7.55 -8.65 11.76
N PRO A 222 -7.88 -9.93 11.48
CA PRO A 222 -7.96 -10.44 10.12
C PRO A 222 -8.92 -9.62 9.25
N SER A 223 -8.45 -9.16 8.09
CA SER A 223 -9.18 -8.12 7.34
C SER A 223 -9.02 -8.19 5.82
N LEU A 224 -8.40 -9.24 5.28
CA LEU A 224 -8.38 -9.50 3.84
C LEU A 224 -9.67 -10.16 3.38
N LEU A 225 -10.23 -9.69 2.26
CA LEU A 225 -11.39 -10.33 1.65
C LEU A 225 -10.95 -11.51 0.76
N SER A 226 -11.80 -12.52 0.63
CA SER A 226 -11.56 -13.67 -0.26
C SER A 226 -11.22 -13.26 -1.71
N SER A 227 -11.86 -12.20 -2.23
CA SER A 227 -11.55 -11.66 -3.56
C SER A 227 -10.22 -10.91 -3.64
N GLU A 228 -9.72 -10.39 -2.52
CA GLU A 228 -8.37 -9.80 -2.44
C GLU A 228 -7.33 -10.92 -2.41
N ILE A 229 -7.57 -11.98 -1.64
CA ILE A 229 -6.73 -13.19 -1.60
C ILE A 229 -6.60 -13.82 -2.99
N GLU A 230 -7.71 -13.99 -3.73
CA GLU A 230 -7.68 -14.49 -5.10
C GLU A 230 -6.76 -13.66 -6.01
N LYS A 231 -6.84 -12.32 -5.90
CA LYS A 231 -6.02 -11.40 -6.68
C LYS A 231 -4.55 -11.47 -6.25
N ILE A 232 -4.26 -11.57 -4.95
CA ILE A 232 -2.90 -11.72 -4.43
C ILE A 232 -2.29 -13.03 -4.96
N ASP A 233 -3.04 -14.14 -4.91
CA ASP A 233 -2.62 -15.43 -5.46
C ASP A 233 -2.36 -15.36 -6.97
N ASN A 234 -3.21 -14.65 -7.72
CA ASN A 234 -3.03 -14.46 -9.15
C ASN A 234 -1.80 -13.60 -9.45
N LEU A 235 -1.51 -12.59 -8.64
CA LEU A 235 -0.28 -11.81 -8.76
C LEU A 235 0.95 -12.67 -8.42
N ARG A 236 0.87 -13.47 -7.36
CA ARG A 236 1.94 -14.38 -6.92
C ARG A 236 2.19 -15.56 -7.84
N SER A 237 1.22 -15.96 -8.66
CA SER A 237 1.41 -17.00 -9.69
C SER A 237 2.50 -16.65 -10.73
N GLN A 238 2.98 -15.40 -10.71
CA GLN A 238 4.13 -14.95 -11.49
C GLN A 238 5.48 -15.32 -10.84
N SER A 239 5.49 -15.66 -9.55
CA SER A 239 6.64 -16.16 -8.79
C SER A 239 6.70 -17.69 -8.82
N SER A 240 7.90 -18.24 -8.62
CA SER A 240 8.11 -19.68 -8.39
C SER A 240 7.68 -20.14 -6.99
N LYS A 241 7.42 -19.22 -6.06
CA LYS A 241 7.04 -19.56 -4.68
C LYS A 241 5.67 -20.25 -4.65
N PRO A 242 5.50 -21.29 -3.81
CA PRO A 242 4.21 -21.96 -3.66
C PRO A 242 3.15 -21.00 -3.09
N ARG A 243 1.88 -21.38 -3.29
CA ARG A 243 0.76 -20.66 -2.68
C ARG A 243 0.77 -20.86 -1.17
N PRO A 244 0.31 -19.86 -0.40
CA PRO A 244 0.09 -20.03 1.02
C PRO A 244 -0.85 -21.21 1.31
N PRO A 245 -0.60 -21.96 2.40
CA PRO A 245 -1.52 -22.99 2.85
C PRO A 245 -2.84 -22.37 3.35
N SER A 246 -3.90 -23.17 3.36
CA SER A 246 -5.23 -22.73 3.81
C SER A 246 -5.24 -22.23 5.25
N SER A 247 -4.35 -22.71 6.12
CA SER A 247 -4.21 -22.21 7.49
C SER A 247 -3.81 -20.73 7.54
N VAL A 248 -2.87 -20.32 6.69
CA VAL A 248 -2.44 -18.93 6.55
C VAL A 248 -3.56 -18.09 5.94
N MET A 249 -4.27 -18.62 4.94
CA MET A 249 -5.44 -17.96 4.35
C MET A 249 -6.52 -17.68 5.41
N ASN A 250 -6.88 -18.68 6.23
CA ASN A 250 -7.90 -18.56 7.26
C ASN A 250 -7.48 -17.59 8.37
N ALA A 251 -6.18 -17.49 8.66
CA ALA A 251 -5.65 -16.59 9.68
C ALA A 251 -5.75 -15.10 9.31
N VAL A 252 -5.93 -14.76 8.04
CA VAL A 252 -5.95 -13.36 7.55
C VAL A 252 -7.28 -12.95 6.94
N LEU A 253 -8.19 -13.91 6.76
CA LEU A 253 -9.49 -13.69 6.15
C LEU A 253 -10.41 -12.91 7.10
N GLY A 254 -10.87 -11.75 6.66
CA GLY A 254 -11.89 -10.96 7.34
C GLY A 254 -13.17 -10.85 6.52
N SER A 255 -14.10 -10.04 7.02
CA SER A 255 -15.40 -9.81 6.40
C SER A 255 -15.56 -8.37 5.92
N LYS A 256 -16.62 -8.09 5.15
CA LYS A 256 -16.94 -6.72 4.74
C LYS A 256 -17.51 -5.90 5.89
N GLN A 257 -18.05 -6.56 6.90
CA GLN A 257 -18.66 -5.97 8.09
C GLN A 257 -17.60 -5.35 9.00
N ASP A 258 -16.36 -5.86 8.95
CA ASP A 258 -15.22 -5.36 9.73
C ASP A 258 -14.64 -4.06 9.14
N ARG A 259 -15.14 -3.60 7.99
CA ARG A 259 -14.68 -2.36 7.37
C ARG A 259 -15.28 -1.18 8.15
N PRO A 260 -14.45 -0.25 8.67
CA PRO A 260 -14.96 0.92 9.35
C PRO A 260 -15.84 1.73 8.40
N ASP A 261 -16.98 2.16 8.92
CA ASP A 261 -17.81 3.13 8.23
C ASP A 261 -17.33 4.52 8.62
N ALA A 262 -17.00 5.34 7.63
CA ALA A 262 -16.58 6.71 7.88
C ALA A 262 -17.84 7.56 8.00
N LYS A 263 -18.53 7.43 9.14
CA LYS A 263 -19.85 8.02 9.35
C LYS A 263 -19.80 9.53 9.32
N ASN A 264 -18.74 10.10 9.89
CA ASN A 264 -18.61 11.54 10.08
C ASN A 264 -17.68 12.14 9.03
N TYR A 265 -16.63 11.42 8.62
CA TYR A 265 -15.76 11.84 7.52
C TYR A 265 -16.22 11.27 6.19
N THR A 266 -17.33 11.81 5.67
CA THR A 266 -18.08 11.24 4.54
C THR A 266 -17.30 11.18 3.22
N VAL A 267 -16.32 12.06 3.02
CA VAL A 267 -15.39 12.02 1.87
C VAL A 267 -14.72 10.65 1.76
N MET A 268 -14.50 9.96 2.88
CA MET A 268 -13.92 8.61 2.88
C MET A 268 -14.82 7.54 2.27
N ASN A 269 -16.10 7.85 2.08
CA ASN A 269 -17.08 6.96 1.46
C ASN A 269 -17.21 7.17 -0.06
N GLU A 270 -16.59 8.22 -0.60
CA GLU A 270 -16.59 8.51 -2.03
C GLU A 270 -15.90 7.41 -2.82
N LYS A 271 -16.44 7.14 -4.02
CA LYS A 271 -15.90 6.15 -4.94
C LYS A 271 -14.74 6.77 -5.71
N ASN A 272 -13.67 5.99 -5.86
CA ASN A 272 -12.54 6.42 -6.66
C ASN A 272 -12.76 6.11 -8.15
N ALA A 273 -12.34 7.05 -9.00
CA ALA A 273 -12.16 6.78 -10.42
C ALA A 273 -11.17 5.64 -10.61
N ARG A 274 -11.29 4.94 -11.73
CA ARG A 274 -10.37 3.84 -12.08
C ARG A 274 -9.55 4.26 -13.28
N GLN A 275 -8.30 3.80 -13.34
CA GLN A 275 -7.45 4.03 -14.48
C GLN A 275 -7.53 2.86 -15.46
N CYS A 276 -7.71 3.16 -16.75
CA CYS A 276 -7.60 2.15 -17.81
C CYS A 276 -6.15 1.66 -17.90
N SER A 277 -5.96 0.34 -17.92
CA SER A 277 -4.62 -0.28 -18.01
C SER A 277 -3.99 -0.23 -19.41
N TYR A 278 -4.64 0.41 -20.37
CA TYR A 278 -4.12 0.63 -21.72
C TYR A 278 -3.91 2.10 -22.04
N CYS A 279 -5.00 2.89 -22.02
CA CYS A 279 -4.94 4.30 -22.41
C CYS A 279 -4.71 5.26 -21.23
N GLU A 280 -4.56 4.73 -20.01
CA GLU A 280 -4.25 5.47 -18.78
C GLU A 280 -5.26 6.55 -18.35
N LYS A 281 -6.35 6.71 -19.11
CA LYS A 281 -7.44 7.61 -18.77
C LYS A 281 -8.17 7.13 -17.52
N LEU A 282 -8.55 8.08 -16.69
CA LEU A 282 -9.50 7.87 -15.61
C LEU A 282 -10.88 7.65 -16.23
N GLY A 283 -11.55 6.60 -15.78
CA GLY A 283 -12.90 6.23 -16.16
C GLY A 283 -13.75 5.92 -14.93
N GLU A 284 -14.97 5.47 -15.20
CA GLU A 284 -15.95 5.17 -14.16
C GLU A 284 -15.47 4.08 -13.21
N HIS A 285 -16.00 4.12 -11.99
CA HIS A 285 -15.60 3.24 -10.89
C HIS A 285 -15.86 1.74 -11.16
N ASP A 286 -16.75 1.44 -12.09
CA ASP A 286 -17.27 0.13 -12.48
C ASP A 286 -16.68 -0.41 -13.80
N MET A 287 -15.65 0.25 -14.36
CA MET A 287 -14.95 -0.23 -15.55
C MET A 287 -14.65 -1.73 -15.51
N PRO A 288 -14.91 -2.48 -16.60
CA PRO A 288 -14.77 -3.92 -16.61
C PRO A 288 -13.34 -4.37 -16.29
N MET A 289 -13.24 -5.42 -15.48
CA MET A 289 -11.98 -6.09 -15.17
C MET A 289 -11.72 -7.22 -16.18
N CYS A 290 -10.45 -7.57 -16.38
CA CYS A 290 -10.12 -8.82 -17.03
C CYS A 290 -10.72 -9.99 -16.23
N GLY A 291 -11.64 -10.75 -16.85
CA GLY A 291 -12.36 -11.84 -16.18
C GLY A 291 -11.47 -12.98 -15.67
N ARG A 292 -10.26 -13.13 -16.23
CA ARG A 292 -9.30 -14.15 -15.81
C ARG A 292 -8.46 -13.70 -14.61
N CYS A 293 -7.62 -12.68 -14.78
CA CYS A 293 -6.68 -12.30 -13.71
C CYS A 293 -7.30 -11.37 -12.67
N LYS A 294 -8.33 -10.59 -13.03
CA LYS A 294 -8.97 -9.57 -12.18
C LYS A 294 -8.02 -8.46 -11.66
N LEU A 295 -6.83 -8.33 -12.24
CA LEU A 295 -5.78 -7.37 -11.84
C LEU A 295 -5.82 -6.05 -12.64
N VAL A 296 -6.40 -6.06 -13.83
CA VAL A 296 -6.42 -4.91 -14.75
C VAL A 296 -7.84 -4.57 -15.17
N ARG A 297 -8.07 -3.28 -15.45
CA ARG A 297 -9.35 -2.73 -15.93
C ARG A 297 -9.15 -2.03 -17.26
N TYR A 298 -10.19 -2.05 -18.09
CA TYR A 298 -10.18 -1.39 -19.39
C TYR A 298 -11.46 -0.58 -19.54
N CYS A 299 -11.36 0.63 -20.10
CA CYS A 299 -12.54 1.46 -20.38
C CYS A 299 -13.38 0.92 -21.55
N SER A 300 -12.81 0.05 -22.40
CA SER A 300 -13.50 -0.57 -23.53
C SER A 300 -12.88 -1.91 -23.92
N ALA A 301 -13.66 -2.73 -24.65
CA ALA A 301 -13.17 -3.96 -25.26
C ALA A 301 -12.02 -3.71 -26.26
N GLU A 302 -12.00 -2.53 -26.89
CA GLU A 302 -10.91 -2.09 -27.76
C GLU A 302 -9.60 -1.92 -26.97
N CYS A 303 -9.64 -1.20 -25.83
CA CYS A 303 -8.47 -1.05 -24.96
C CYS A 303 -7.97 -2.40 -24.44
N GLN A 304 -8.87 -3.33 -24.12
CA GLN A 304 -8.48 -4.69 -23.74
C GLN A 304 -7.77 -5.43 -24.87
N ARG A 305 -8.28 -5.35 -26.11
CA ARG A 305 -7.66 -5.99 -27.28
C ARG A 305 -6.29 -5.41 -27.58
N LYS A 306 -6.14 -4.08 -27.50
CA LYS A 306 -4.86 -3.39 -27.73
C LYS A 306 -3.83 -3.70 -26.64
N ALA A 307 -4.25 -3.85 -25.38
CA ALA A 307 -3.36 -4.27 -24.30
C ALA A 307 -3.02 -5.77 -24.33
N TRP A 308 -3.78 -6.60 -25.04
CA TRP A 308 -3.65 -8.07 -25.00
C TRP A 308 -2.24 -8.60 -25.30
N PRO A 309 -1.50 -8.11 -26.31
CA PRO A 309 -0.16 -8.60 -26.61
C PRO A 309 0.79 -8.57 -25.42
N ALA A 310 0.78 -7.48 -24.63
CA ALA A 310 1.56 -7.36 -23.40
C ALA A 310 0.88 -8.07 -22.21
N HIS A 311 -0.44 -7.93 -22.09
CA HIS A 311 -1.21 -8.47 -20.97
C HIS A 311 -1.21 -10.00 -20.88
N LYS A 312 -1.25 -10.71 -22.02
CA LYS A 312 -1.38 -12.17 -22.08
C LYS A 312 -0.27 -12.92 -21.36
N VAL A 313 0.93 -12.33 -21.30
CA VAL A 313 2.13 -12.95 -20.71
C VAL A 313 1.90 -13.29 -19.24
N PHE A 314 1.30 -12.37 -18.48
CA PHE A 314 0.97 -12.61 -17.08
C PHE A 314 -0.44 -13.13 -16.87
N CYS A 315 -1.40 -12.73 -17.72
CA CYS A 315 -2.78 -13.17 -17.59
C CYS A 315 -2.92 -14.70 -17.66
N LYS A 316 -2.11 -15.35 -18.50
CA LYS A 316 -2.10 -16.82 -18.63
C LYS A 316 -1.64 -17.55 -17.36
N LYS A 317 -0.85 -16.92 -16.49
CA LYS A 317 -0.37 -17.53 -15.23
C LYS A 317 -1.42 -17.48 -14.12
N ALA A 318 -2.33 -16.50 -14.19
CA ALA A 318 -3.45 -16.41 -13.27
C ALA A 318 -4.41 -17.60 -13.45
N LYS A 319 -4.89 -18.15 -12.33
CA LYS A 319 -5.99 -19.10 -12.36
C LYS A 319 -7.26 -18.30 -12.64
N GLY A 320 -7.96 -18.64 -13.73
CA GLY A 320 -9.30 -18.12 -13.94
C GLY A 320 -10.20 -18.61 -12.80
N SER A 321 -11.24 -17.84 -12.46
CA SER A 321 -12.28 -18.35 -11.57
C SER A 321 -12.87 -19.60 -12.22
N THR A 322 -12.68 -20.77 -11.58
CA THR A 322 -13.55 -21.93 -11.82
C THR A 322 -14.98 -21.44 -11.62
N LYS A 323 -15.78 -21.48 -12.69
CA LYS A 323 -17.22 -21.32 -12.59
C LYS A 323 -17.79 -22.45 -11.73
#